data_AF-A0A1I5EM79-F1
#
_entry.id   AF-A0A1I5EM79-F1
#
_cell.length_a   1.000
_cell.length_b   1.000
_cell.length_c   1.000
_cell.angle_alpha   90.00
_cell.angle_beta   90.00
_cell.angle_gamma   90.00
#
_symmetry.space_group_name_H-M   'P 1'
#
loop_
_entity.id
_entity.type
_entity.pdbx_description
1 polymer ?
#
loop_
_entity_poly.entity_id
_entity_poly.type
_entity_poly.pdbx_seq_one_letter_code
_entity_poly.pdbx_strand_id
1 'polypeptide(L)'
;MLKCCVVVADGSSRTTPGCDCLAHRFGNAADRPGRRPRYDSDMSDAEWAIVRDLLPVPGWLAGRGGRPEGYCHRQMIDAVRYLVDNGIKWRAMPCDFPP
;
A
#
# COMPACT_ATOMS: atom_id res chain seq x y z
N MET A 1 -35.73 -18.72 -0.73
CA MET A 1 -34.65 -18.65 -1.75
C MET A 1 -34.36 -17.18 -2.05
N LEU A 2 -33.46 -16.55 -1.31
CA LEU A 2 -32.95 -15.23 -1.69
C LEU A 2 -31.85 -15.42 -2.73
N LYS A 3 -32.09 -14.87 -3.91
CA LYS A 3 -31.19 -14.92 -5.07
C LYS A 3 -30.09 -13.87 -4.82
N CYS A 4 -28.86 -14.31 -4.57
CA CYS A 4 -27.70 -13.43 -4.53
C CYS A 4 -27.52 -12.78 -5.90
N CYS A 5 -27.72 -11.46 -5.98
CA CYS A 5 -27.25 -10.67 -7.13
C CYS A 5 -25.75 -10.45 -6.98
N VAL A 6 -24.96 -11.17 -7.78
CA VAL A 6 -23.56 -10.82 -8.00
C VAL A 6 -23.54 -9.57 -8.87
N VAL A 7 -23.10 -8.44 -8.30
CA VAL A 7 -22.83 -7.23 -9.07
C VAL A 7 -21.47 -7.42 -9.74
N VAL A 8 -21.50 -7.69 -11.05
CA VAL A 8 -20.31 -7.65 -11.90
C VAL A 8 -20.08 -6.20 -12.27
N ALA A 9 -19.00 -5.60 -11.77
CA ALA A 9 -18.59 -4.26 -12.16
C ALA A 9 -17.82 -4.33 -13.49
N ASP A 10 -18.47 -3.94 -14.58
CA ASP A 10 -17.87 -3.66 -15.88
C ASP A 10 -17.62 -2.16 -16.00
N GLY A 11 -16.40 -1.75 -16.39
CA GLY A 11 -16.05 -0.35 -16.58
C GLY A 11 -14.61 -0.01 -16.20
N SER A 12 -13.63 -0.53 -16.95
CA SER A 12 -12.23 -0.11 -16.87
C SER A 12 -12.02 1.31 -17.41
N SER A 13 -12.25 2.32 -16.57
CA SER A 13 -11.56 3.60 -16.72
C SER A 13 -10.19 3.47 -16.05
N ARG A 14 -9.14 3.32 -16.86
CA ARG A 14 -7.75 3.03 -16.47
C ARG A 14 -7.06 4.26 -15.87
N THR A 15 -7.64 4.85 -14.84
CA THR A 15 -6.93 5.75 -13.92
C THR A 15 -6.52 4.86 -12.77
N THR A 16 -5.27 4.38 -12.73
CA THR A 16 -4.74 3.74 -11.53
C THR A 16 -4.96 4.73 -10.39
N PRO A 17 -5.85 4.48 -9.42
CA PRO A 17 -5.94 5.38 -8.29
C PRO A 17 -4.55 5.33 -7.65
N GLY A 18 -3.94 6.49 -7.40
CA GLY A 18 -2.76 6.53 -6.54
C GLY A 18 -3.06 5.75 -5.25
N CYS A 19 -2.03 5.11 -4.67
CA CYS A 19 -2.10 4.47 -3.35
C CYS A 19 -2.95 5.34 -2.40
N ASP A 20 -4.07 4.82 -1.89
CA ASP A 20 -5.02 5.57 -1.06
C ASP A 20 -4.77 5.36 0.44
N CYS A 21 -3.53 5.02 0.79
CA CYS A 21 -3.11 4.79 2.17
C CYS A 21 -3.19 6.08 3.01
N LEU A 22 -3.19 5.93 4.33
CA LEU A 22 -3.29 7.07 5.26
C LEU A 22 -2.14 8.06 5.08
N ALA A 23 -0.94 7.58 4.73
CA ALA A 23 0.22 8.44 4.46
C ALA A 23 0.05 9.28 3.19
N HIS A 24 -0.65 8.79 2.17
CA HIS A 24 -0.97 9.56 0.95
C HIS A 24 -2.14 10.50 1.15
N ARG A 25 -3.16 10.07 1.90
CA ARG A 25 -4.39 10.84 2.08
C ARG A 25 -4.27 11.98 3.10
N PHE A 26 -3.52 11.74 4.18
CA PHE A 26 -3.42 12.67 5.30
C PHE A 26 -1.97 12.97 5.71
N GLY A 27 -1.01 12.19 5.19
CA GLY A 27 0.40 12.30 5.55
C GLY A 27 1.21 13.13 4.56
N ASN A 28 2.52 12.93 4.60
CA ASN A 28 3.51 13.62 3.77
C ASN A 28 3.95 12.78 2.55
N ALA A 29 3.21 11.72 2.18
CA ALA A 29 3.58 10.87 1.06
C ALA A 29 3.07 11.38 -0.31
N ALA A 30 2.33 12.49 -0.34
CA ALA A 30 1.68 13.02 -1.55
C ALA A 30 2.65 13.22 -2.74
N ASP A 31 3.87 13.70 -2.46
CA ASP A 31 4.88 13.97 -3.50
C ASP A 31 5.58 12.71 -4.02
N ARG A 32 5.37 11.56 -3.38
CA ARG A 32 5.96 10.27 -3.78
C ARG A 32 4.89 9.40 -4.41
N PRO A 33 4.80 9.34 -5.76
CA PRO A 33 3.83 8.49 -6.40
C PRO A 33 4.02 7.01 -6.00
N GLY A 34 2.93 6.25 -6.08
CA GLY A 34 2.96 4.80 -5.88
C GLY A 34 4.02 4.14 -6.78
N ARG A 35 4.86 3.27 -6.20
CA ARG A 35 5.73 2.38 -6.97
C ARG A 35 4.88 1.48 -7.86
N ARG A 36 5.29 1.29 -9.11
CA ARG A 36 4.65 0.29 -10.00
C ARG A 36 5.06 -1.12 -9.56
N PRO A 37 4.12 -2.08 -9.46
CA PRO A 37 4.45 -3.47 -9.19
C PRO A 37 5.46 -4.01 -10.22
N ARG A 38 6.47 -4.75 -9.74
CA ARG A 38 7.57 -5.32 -10.54
C ARG A 38 7.98 -6.70 -10.05
N TYR A 39 7.81 -7.01 -8.77
CA TYR A 39 8.18 -8.30 -8.20
C TYR A 39 6.94 -9.17 -8.00
N ASP A 40 7.10 -10.48 -8.12
CA ASP A 40 6.00 -11.43 -7.87
C ASP A 40 5.54 -11.42 -6.40
N SER A 41 6.41 -10.94 -5.50
CA SER A 41 6.08 -10.72 -4.09
C SER A 41 5.18 -9.51 -3.84
N ASP A 42 5.03 -8.60 -4.82
CA ASP A 42 4.24 -7.37 -4.68
C ASP A 42 2.74 -7.69 -4.58
N MET A 43 2.02 -6.91 -3.77
CA MET A 43 0.59 -7.15 -3.55
C MET A 43 -0.24 -6.73 -4.75
N SER A 44 -1.30 -7.51 -5.04
CA SER A 44 -2.37 -7.04 -5.91
C SER A 44 -3.21 -5.94 -5.24
N ASP A 45 -3.98 -5.19 -6.03
CA ASP A 45 -4.86 -4.15 -5.49
C ASP A 45 -5.94 -4.73 -4.55
N ALA A 46 -6.40 -5.95 -4.84
CA ALA A 46 -7.37 -6.66 -4.01
C ALA A 46 -6.78 -7.10 -2.65
N GLU A 47 -5.55 -7.62 -2.65
CA GLU A 47 -4.83 -7.92 -1.41
C GLU A 47 -4.57 -6.65 -0.60
N TRP A 48 -4.15 -5.57 -1.28
CA TRP A 48 -3.90 -4.29 -0.65
C TRP A 48 -5.14 -3.74 0.05
N ALA A 49 -6.33 -3.84 -0.57
CA ALA A 49 -7.57 -3.38 0.04
C ALA A 49 -7.84 -4.05 1.40
N ILE A 50 -7.57 -5.36 1.50
CA ILE A 50 -7.74 -6.12 2.75
C ILE A 50 -6.69 -5.71 3.79
N VAL A 51 -5.41 -5.67 3.38
CA VAL A 51 -4.30 -5.36 4.29
C VAL A 51 -4.40 -3.95 4.84
N ARG A 52 -4.76 -2.98 4.00
CA ARG A 52 -4.87 -1.56 4.37
C ARG A 52 -5.84 -1.36 5.52
N ASP A 53 -6.97 -2.04 5.50
CA ASP A 53 -8.03 -1.88 6.51
C ASP A 53 -7.62 -2.48 7.88
N LEU A 54 -6.59 -3.32 7.90
CA LEU A 54 -6.00 -3.89 9.13
C LEU A 54 -4.89 -3.01 9.72
N LEU A 55 -4.39 -2.02 8.98
CA LEU A 55 -3.33 -1.15 9.48
C LEU A 55 -3.86 -0.25 10.60
N PRO A 56 -3.12 -0.13 11.71
CA PRO A 56 -3.54 0.76 12.79
C PRO A 56 -3.53 2.21 12.32
N VAL A 57 -4.45 3.01 12.87
CA VAL A 57 -4.43 4.46 12.65
C VAL A 57 -3.12 5.02 13.20
N PRO A 58 -2.31 5.72 12.38
CA PRO A 58 -1.04 6.27 12.84
C PRO A 58 -1.21 7.26 13.99
N GLY A 59 -0.25 7.28 14.92
CA GLY A 59 -0.29 8.16 16.09
C GLY A 59 -0.40 9.64 15.75
N TRP A 60 0.28 10.08 14.67
CA TRP A 60 0.23 11.46 14.17
C TRP A 60 -1.16 11.85 13.66
N LEU A 61 -1.92 10.90 13.11
CA LEU A 61 -3.29 11.13 12.66
C LEU A 61 -4.29 11.07 13.82
N ALA A 62 -3.99 10.28 14.85
CA ALA A 62 -4.81 10.15 16.06
C ALA A 62 -4.62 11.28 17.08
N GLY A 63 -3.97 12.39 16.71
CA GLY A 63 -3.75 13.55 17.59
C GLY A 63 -2.72 13.32 18.71
N ARG A 64 -1.93 12.23 18.65
CA ARG A 64 -0.88 11.95 19.64
C ARG A 64 0.43 12.69 19.35
N GLY A 65 0.42 13.61 18.38
CA GLY A 65 1.60 14.33 17.91
C GLY A 65 2.51 13.49 17.01
N GLY A 66 3.63 14.08 16.57
CA GLY A 66 4.61 13.46 15.69
C GLY A 66 4.54 13.94 14.24
N ARG A 67 5.57 13.60 13.46
CA ARG A 67 5.67 13.95 12.05
C ARG A 67 4.76 13.04 11.21
N PRO A 68 3.92 13.56 10.31
CA PRO A 68 3.16 12.73 9.41
C PRO A 68 4.05 11.85 8.53
N GLU A 69 3.64 10.61 8.31
CA GLU A 69 4.40 9.61 7.55
C GLU A 69 4.64 10.06 6.11
N GLY A 70 5.87 9.84 5.62
CA GLY A 70 6.31 10.27 4.29
C GLY A 70 6.43 9.16 3.25
N TYR A 71 5.97 7.94 3.56
CA TYR A 71 6.07 6.76 2.69
C TYR A 71 4.74 6.03 2.57
N CYS A 72 4.42 5.54 1.37
CA CYS A 72 3.20 4.74 1.13
C CYS A 72 3.27 3.43 1.91
N HIS A 73 2.22 3.12 2.65
CA HIS A 73 2.11 1.88 3.41
C HIS A 73 2.24 0.64 2.54
N ARG A 74 1.61 0.63 1.36
CA ARG A 74 1.71 -0.49 0.42
C ARG A 74 3.17 -0.78 0.05
N GLN A 75 3.93 0.25 -0.30
CA GLN A 75 5.34 0.10 -0.68
C GLN A 75 6.20 -0.43 0.48
N MET A 76 5.94 0.03 1.71
CA MET A 76 6.62 -0.48 2.89
C MET A 76 6.34 -1.97 3.11
N ILE A 77 5.10 -2.41 2.90
CA ILE A 77 4.72 -3.82 3.06
C ILE A 77 5.23 -4.67 1.90
N ASP A 78 5.19 -4.17 0.66
CA ASP A 78 5.79 -4.83 -0.50
C ASP A 78 7.30 -5.06 -0.28
N ALA A 79 8.01 -4.08 0.31
CA ALA A 79 9.42 -4.23 0.66
C ALA A 79 9.64 -5.34 1.68
N VAL A 80 8.80 -5.42 2.72
CA VAL A 80 8.86 -6.49 3.72
C VAL A 80 8.56 -7.85 3.09
N ARG A 81 7.53 -7.95 2.23
CA ARG A 81 7.19 -9.18 1.50
C ARG A 81 8.36 -9.63 0.63
N TYR A 82 8.96 -8.72 -0.13
CA TYR A 82 10.14 -9.01 -0.96
C TYR A 82 11.30 -9.54 -0.13
N LEU A 83 11.60 -8.90 1.01
CA LEU A 83 12.68 -9.33 1.90
C LEU A 83 12.45 -10.73 2.46
N VAL A 84 11.22 -11.03 2.88
CA VAL A 84 10.86 -12.34 3.44
C VAL A 84 10.87 -13.43 2.36
N ASP A 85 10.32 -13.14 1.19
CA ASP A 85 10.25 -14.06 0.04
C ASP A 85 11.64 -14.43 -0.48
N ASN A 86 12.55 -13.45 -0.58
CA ASN A 86 13.88 -13.63 -1.17
C ASN A 86 14.98 -13.93 -0.13
N GLY A 87 14.69 -13.80 1.17
CA GLY A 87 15.65 -14.06 2.25
C GLY A 87 16.87 -13.13 2.27
N ILE A 88 16.72 -11.90 1.76
CA ILE A 88 17.84 -10.96 1.64
C ILE A 88 18.11 -10.16 2.92
N LYS A 89 19.32 -9.63 3.05
CA LYS A 89 19.65 -8.65 4.10
C LYS A 89 18.99 -7.31 3.77
N TRP A 90 18.53 -6.58 4.79
CA TRP A 90 18.00 -5.21 4.63
C TRP A 90 18.91 -4.26 3.83
N ARG A 91 20.23 -4.32 4.03
CA ARG A 91 21.19 -3.49 3.26
C ARG A 91 21.27 -3.84 1.77
N ALA A 92 20.76 -5.00 1.38
CA ALA A 92 20.70 -5.46 -0.01
C ALA A 92 19.30 -5.22 -0.64
N MET A 93 18.42 -4.49 0.05
CA MET A 93 17.10 -4.15 -0.49
C MET A 93 17.27 -3.37 -1.80
N PRO A 94 16.45 -3.68 -2.84
CA PRO A 94 16.42 -2.91 -4.07
C PRO A 94 16.17 -1.41 -3.81
N CYS A 95 16.84 -0.56 -4.61
CA CYS A 95 16.82 0.90 -4.43
C CYS A 95 15.48 1.57 -4.80
N ASP A 96 14.57 0.82 -5.42
CA ASP A 96 13.23 1.28 -5.75
C ASP A 96 12.24 1.18 -4.57
N PHE A 97 12.64 0.54 -3.47
CA PHE A 97 11.90 0.60 -2.21
C PHE A 97 12.31 1.82 -1.37
N PRO A 98 11.39 2.37 -0.55
CA PRO A 98 11.73 3.43 0.40
C PRO A 98 12.80 2.97 1.42
N PRO A 99 13.69 3.89 1.85
CA PRO A 99 14.79 3.59 2.77
C PRO A 99 14.37 3.49 4.25
#